data_AF-A0A953BVH5-F1
#
_entry.id   AF-A0A953BVH5-F1
#
_cell.length_a   1.000
_cell.length_b   1.000
_cell.length_c   1.000
_cell.angle_alpha   90.00
_cell.angle_beta   90.00
_cell.angle_gamma   90.00
#
_symmetry.space_group_name_H-M   'P 1'
#
loop_
_entity.id
_entity.type
_entity.pdbx_description
1 polymer ?
#
loop_
_entity_poly.entity_id
_entity_poly.type
_entity_poly.pdbx_seq_one_letter_code
_entity_poly.pdbx_strand_id
1 'polypeptide(L)'
;MASITASAGRDEFLNLLVTQLKYQDPIDPVKQEDFIQQLSQFSMLEGIEKLNASFESMMKLQQLTQGASLTGRTVEYVDSSGARLNGVVTAASVKDGELMLRIDNKEISIAAVFAVLDPLAH
;
A
#
# COMPACT_ATOMS: atom_id res chain seq x y z
N MET A 1 -14.42 8.96 3.05
CA MET A 1 -14.99 9.91 4.02
C MET A 1 -14.74 9.53 5.49
N ALA A 2 -14.15 8.36 5.81
CA ALA A 2 -13.88 7.94 7.18
C ALA A 2 -12.72 8.66 7.90
N SER A 3 -11.78 9.25 7.15
CA SER A 3 -10.59 9.92 7.73
C SER A 3 -10.87 11.31 8.30
N ILE A 4 -11.93 12.01 7.85
CA ILE A 4 -12.27 13.36 8.35
C ILE A 4 -12.93 13.28 9.73
N THR A 5 -13.80 12.29 9.95
CA THR A 5 -14.49 12.05 11.23
C THR A 5 -13.55 11.65 12.36
N ALA A 6 -12.49 10.90 12.05
CA ALA A 6 -11.42 10.52 12.98
C ALA A 6 -10.68 11.74 13.57
N SER A 7 -10.27 12.66 12.69
CA SER A 7 -9.55 13.88 13.10
C SER A 7 -10.42 14.82 13.93
N ALA A 8 -11.70 14.96 13.56
CA ALA A 8 -12.65 15.81 14.29
C ALA A 8 -12.87 15.35 15.73
N GLY A 9 -12.97 14.04 15.98
CA GLY A 9 -13.15 13.49 17.34
C GLY A 9 -11.93 13.69 18.26
N ARG A 10 -10.71 13.71 17.70
CA ARG A 10 -9.49 13.99 18.46
C ARG A 10 -9.35 15.46 18.85
N ASP A 11 -9.68 16.36 17.92
CA ASP A 11 -9.56 17.81 18.16
C ASP A 11 -10.66 18.32 19.11
N GLU A 12 -11.86 17.73 19.05
CA GLU A 12 -12.94 17.96 20.01
C GLU A 12 -12.57 17.43 21.41
N PHE A 13 -11.85 16.30 21.50
CA PHE A 13 -11.28 15.79 22.75
C PHE A 13 -10.23 16.73 23.36
N LEU A 14 -9.27 17.22 22.57
CA LEU A 14 -8.25 18.15 23.06
C LEU A 14 -8.89 19.44 23.57
N ASN A 15 -9.95 19.91 22.92
CA ASN A 15 -10.75 21.04 23.40
C ASN A 15 -11.49 20.73 24.70
N LEU A 16 -12.08 19.55 24.86
CA LEU A 16 -12.71 19.10 26.10
C LEU A 16 -11.70 18.94 27.24
N LEU A 17 -10.51 18.39 26.98
CA LEU A 17 -9.42 18.23 27.95
C LEU A 17 -8.94 19.58 28.48
N VAL A 18 -8.71 20.55 27.57
CA VAL A 18 -8.32 21.92 27.93
C VAL A 18 -9.45 22.62 28.70
N THR A 19 -10.70 22.38 28.34
CA THR A 19 -11.87 22.94 29.04
C THR A 19 -12.02 22.37 30.45
N GLN A 20 -11.78 21.07 30.64
CA GLN A 20 -11.86 20.40 31.94
C GLN A 20 -10.69 20.78 32.86
N LEU A 21 -9.45 20.88 32.35
CA LEU A 21 -8.31 21.45 33.09
C LEU A 21 -8.59 22.88 33.60
N LYS A 22 -9.47 23.61 32.91
CA LYS A 22 -9.86 24.98 33.24
C LYS A 22 -11.03 25.06 34.24
N TYR A 23 -11.78 23.97 34.48
CA TYR A 23 -13.06 23.99 35.22
C TYR A 23 -13.29 22.82 36.23
N GLN A 24 -12.35 21.90 36.48
CA GLN A 24 -12.62 20.73 37.33
C GLN A 24 -12.80 21.09 38.83
N ASP A 25 -14.08 21.13 39.26
CA ASP A 25 -14.54 20.59 40.55
C ASP A 25 -14.77 19.05 40.39
N PRO A 26 -14.49 18.22 41.41
CA PRO A 26 -13.99 16.85 41.27
C PRO A 26 -15.06 15.73 41.20
N ILE A 27 -16.08 15.84 40.34
CA ILE A 27 -17.11 14.78 40.23
C ILE A 27 -17.15 14.17 38.81
N ASP A 28 -16.60 12.95 38.73
CA ASP A 28 -16.55 11.95 37.64
C ASP A 28 -15.36 11.91 36.66
N PRO A 29 -14.14 11.59 37.15
CA PRO A 29 -12.99 11.20 36.32
C PRO A 29 -13.20 9.91 35.49
N VAL A 30 -14.15 9.04 35.89
CA VAL A 30 -14.34 7.71 35.28
C VAL A 30 -14.77 7.79 33.80
N LYS A 31 -15.69 8.71 33.45
CA LYS A 31 -16.12 8.88 32.04
C LYS A 31 -15.03 9.45 31.14
N GLN A 32 -14.12 10.23 31.73
CA GLN A 32 -12.98 10.82 31.03
C GLN A 32 -11.91 9.76 30.74
N GLU A 33 -11.65 8.87 31.70
CA GLU A 33 -10.72 7.73 31.54
C GLU A 33 -11.21 6.73 30.48
N ASP A 34 -12.49 6.36 30.50
CA ASP A 34 -13.08 5.43 29.51
C ASP A 34 -12.98 5.98 28.07
N PHE A 35 -13.25 7.28 27.89
CA PHE A 35 -13.17 7.92 26.58
C PHE A 35 -11.70 8.08 26.10
N ILE A 36 -10.77 8.38 27.00
CA ILE A 36 -9.33 8.41 26.70
C ILE A 36 -8.84 7.04 26.25
N GLN A 37 -9.29 5.96 26.92
CA GLN A 37 -8.98 4.60 26.49
C GLN A 37 -9.51 4.29 25.09
N GLN A 38 -10.73 4.73 24.76
CA GLN A 38 -11.30 4.53 23.42
C GLN A 38 -10.56 5.36 22.34
N LEU A 39 -10.18 6.60 22.65
CA LEU A 39 -9.41 7.44 21.73
C LEU A 39 -7.99 6.89 21.50
N SER A 40 -7.34 6.38 22.55
CA SER A 40 -6.05 5.70 22.44
C SER A 40 -6.16 4.47 21.54
N GLN A 41 -7.19 3.64 21.73
CA GLN A 41 -7.48 2.50 20.85
C GLN A 41 -7.70 2.93 19.40
N PHE A 42 -8.48 3.98 19.18
CA PHE A 42 -8.71 4.52 17.83
C PHE A 42 -7.42 5.05 17.20
N SER A 43 -6.59 5.78 17.95
CA SER A 43 -5.29 6.29 17.49
C SER A 43 -4.32 5.16 17.13
N MET A 44 -4.36 4.06 17.90
CA MET A 44 -3.60 2.85 17.57
C MET A 44 -4.09 2.21 16.26
N LEU A 45 -5.41 2.09 16.07
CA LEU A 45 -5.98 1.57 14.81
C LEU A 45 -5.60 2.43 13.62
N GLU A 46 -5.71 3.76 13.72
CA GLU A 46 -5.29 4.69 12.66
C GLU A 46 -3.79 4.57 12.38
N GLY A 47 -2.97 4.40 13.41
CA GLY A 47 -1.54 4.13 13.29
C GLY A 47 -1.26 2.84 12.51
N ILE A 48 -1.98 1.76 12.83
CA ILE A 48 -1.88 0.48 12.13
C ILE A 48 -2.32 0.61 10.67
N GLU A 49 -3.42 1.31 10.40
CA GLU A 49 -3.88 1.56 9.02
C GLU A 49 -2.83 2.33 8.21
N LYS A 50 -2.22 3.36 8.79
CA LYS A 50 -1.13 4.12 8.15
C LYS A 50 0.10 3.26 7.89
N LEU A 51 0.46 2.38 8.83
CA LEU A 51 1.56 1.44 8.66
C LEU A 51 1.28 0.44 7.52
N ASN A 52 0.06 -0.12 7.48
CA ASN A 52 -0.36 -1.03 6.43
C ASN A 52 -0.31 -0.35 5.04
N ALA A 53 -0.85 0.86 4.91
CA ALA A 53 -0.79 1.62 3.65
C ALA A 53 0.66 1.93 3.20
N SER A 54 1.54 2.23 4.16
CA SER A 54 2.97 2.45 3.88
C SER A 54 3.64 1.16 3.42
N PHE A 55 3.31 0.03 4.04
CA PHE A 55 3.82 -1.29 3.66
C PHE A 55 3.37 -1.70 2.26
N GLU A 56 2.08 -1.52 1.93
CA GLU A 56 1.54 -1.76 0.58
C GLU A 56 2.26 -0.91 -0.48
N SER A 57 2.51 0.37 -0.18
CA SER A 57 3.25 1.27 -1.07
C SER A 57 4.69 0.82 -1.29
N MET A 58 5.35 0.33 -0.23
CA MET A 58 6.71 -0.22 -0.31
C MET A 58 6.75 -1.50 -1.15
N MET A 59 5.80 -2.41 -0.96
CA MET A 59 5.67 -3.64 -1.77
C MET A 59 5.46 -3.31 -3.25
N LYS A 60 4.59 -2.34 -3.56
CA LYS A 60 4.37 -1.85 -4.93
C LYS A 60 5.66 -1.30 -5.56
N LEU A 61 6.44 -0.51 -4.82
CA LEU A 61 7.72 0.02 -5.29
C LEU A 61 8.73 -1.11 -5.55
N GLN A 62 8.80 -2.11 -4.67
CA GLN A 62 9.68 -3.26 -4.83
C GLN A 62 9.32 -4.08 -6.08
N GLN A 63 8.02 -4.32 -6.33
CA GLN A 63 7.54 -4.99 -7.55
C GLN A 63 7.88 -4.18 -8.80
N LEU A 64 7.62 -2.87 -8.80
CA LEU A 64 7.99 -1.99 -9.92
C LEU A 64 9.49 -2.00 -10.20
N THR A 65 10.33 -2.02 -9.16
CA THR A 65 11.79 -2.07 -9.31
C THR A 65 12.23 -3.38 -9.98
N GLN A 66 11.63 -4.51 -9.60
CA GLN A 66 11.88 -5.80 -10.25
C GLN A 66 11.46 -5.76 -11.73
N GLY A 67 10.27 -5.26 -12.04
CA GLY A 67 9.82 -5.12 -13.43
C GLY A 67 10.65 -4.13 -14.27
N ALA A 68 11.11 -3.03 -13.66
CA ALA A 68 12.00 -2.07 -14.31
C ALA A 68 13.33 -2.73 -14.73
N SER A 69 13.87 -3.66 -13.92
CA SER A 69 15.09 -4.41 -14.28
C SER A 69 14.93 -5.33 -15.50
N LEU A 70 13.68 -5.72 -15.79
CA LEU A 70 13.32 -6.53 -16.96
C LEU A 70 13.04 -5.69 -18.20
N THR A 71 12.75 -4.40 -18.04
CA THR A 71 12.45 -3.51 -19.18
C THR A 71 13.67 -3.41 -20.10
N GLY A 72 13.45 -3.62 -21.40
CA GLY A 72 14.49 -3.72 -22.42
C GLY A 72 15.12 -5.11 -22.57
N ARG A 73 14.82 -6.06 -21.68
CA ARG A 73 15.27 -7.45 -21.83
C ARG A 73 14.28 -8.27 -22.65
N THR A 74 14.78 -9.32 -23.29
CA THR A 74 13.95 -10.32 -23.96
C THR A 74 13.59 -11.41 -22.95
N VAL A 75 12.32 -11.81 -22.90
CA VAL A 75 11.83 -12.84 -21.99
C VAL A 75 11.06 -13.91 -22.75
N GLU A 76 11.07 -15.13 -22.21
CA GLU A 76 10.18 -16.22 -22.66
C GLU A 76 8.96 -16.29 -21.74
N TYR A 77 7.77 -16.28 -22.34
CA TYR A 77 6.50 -16.24 -21.63
C TYR A 77 5.44 -17.13 -22.28
N VAL A 78 4.40 -17.43 -21.51
CA VAL A 78 3.19 -18.11 -22.00
C VAL A 78 2.10 -17.07 -22.19
N ASP A 79 1.50 -16.99 -23.39
CA ASP A 79 0.38 -16.10 -23.62
C ASP A 79 -0.98 -16.75 -23.26
N SER A 80 -2.07 -15.99 -23.39
CA SER A 80 -3.42 -16.47 -23.04
C SER A 80 -3.89 -17.71 -23.82
N SER A 81 -3.23 -18.04 -24.94
CA SER A 81 -3.52 -19.25 -25.73
C SER A 81 -2.74 -20.48 -25.26
N GLY A 82 -1.81 -20.32 -24.31
CA GLY A 82 -0.91 -21.37 -23.87
C GLY A 82 0.34 -21.53 -24.74
N ALA A 83 0.51 -20.68 -25.75
CA ALA A 83 1.70 -20.70 -26.61
C ALA A 83 2.90 -20.10 -25.87
N ARG A 84 4.08 -20.74 -26.03
CA ARG A 84 5.36 -20.20 -25.58
C ARG A 84 5.90 -19.24 -26.62
N LEU A 85 6.13 -17.99 -26.21
CA LEU A 85 6.57 -16.91 -27.07
C LEU A 85 7.72 -16.16 -26.41
N ASN A 86 8.50 -15.48 -27.24
CA ASN A 86 9.59 -14.62 -26.80
C ASN A 86 9.28 -13.18 -27.20
N GLY A 87 9.65 -12.22 -26.37
CA GLY A 87 9.44 -10.81 -26.70
C GLY A 87 10.19 -9.87 -25.77
N VAL A 88 10.30 -8.60 -26.17
CA VAL A 88 11.00 -7.56 -25.41
C VAL A 88 10.01 -6.89 -24.46
N VAL A 89 10.39 -6.79 -23.19
CA VAL A 89 9.61 -6.05 -22.19
C VAL A 89 9.77 -4.55 -22.45
N THR A 90 8.69 -3.86 -22.74
CA THR A 90 8.67 -2.42 -23.04
C THR A 90 8.19 -1.56 -21.88
N ALA A 91 7.51 -2.14 -20.90
CA ALA A 91 7.12 -1.48 -19.66
C ALA A 91 6.83 -2.51 -18.56
N ALA A 92 6.87 -2.05 -17.32
CA ALA A 92 6.38 -2.78 -16.15
C ALA A 92 5.40 -1.91 -15.36
N SER A 93 4.34 -2.53 -14.87
CA SER A 93 3.30 -1.87 -14.08
C SER A 93 2.76 -2.81 -13.02
N VAL A 94 2.26 -2.28 -11.91
CA VAL A 94 1.56 -3.08 -10.89
C VAL A 94 0.07 -2.81 -11.01
N LYS A 95 -0.71 -3.86 -11.22
CA LYS A 95 -2.18 -3.83 -11.31
C LYS A 95 -2.74 -4.88 -10.38
N ASP A 96 -3.67 -4.48 -9.52
CA ASP A 96 -4.31 -5.37 -8.53
C ASP A 96 -3.30 -6.13 -7.63
N GLY A 97 -2.14 -5.52 -7.36
CA GLY A 97 -1.07 -6.12 -6.56
C GLY A 97 -0.16 -7.09 -7.31
N GLU A 98 -0.41 -7.31 -8.60
CA GLU A 98 0.40 -8.17 -9.46
C GLU A 98 1.29 -7.35 -10.39
N LEU A 99 2.52 -7.84 -10.59
CA LEU A 99 3.47 -7.24 -11.52
C LEU A 99 3.13 -7.70 -12.94
N MET A 100 2.71 -6.75 -13.76
CA MET A 100 2.39 -6.90 -15.18
C MET A 100 3.53 -6.34 -16.02
N LEU A 101 3.95 -7.12 -17.02
CA LEU A 101 4.95 -6.74 -18.00
C LEU A 101 4.25 -6.49 -19.33
N ARG A 102 4.56 -5.37 -19.97
CA ARG A 102 4.12 -5.11 -21.34
C ARG A 102 5.15 -5.66 -22.29
N ILE A 103 4.78 -6.69 -23.04
CA ILE A 103 5.61 -7.33 -24.06
C ILE A 103 4.93 -7.05 -25.39
N ASP A 104 5.62 -6.31 -26.26
CA ASP A 104 5.03 -5.70 -27.46
C ASP A 104 3.78 -4.85 -27.12
N ASN A 105 2.58 -5.34 -27.45
CA ASN A 105 1.30 -4.72 -27.17
C ASN A 105 0.39 -5.57 -26.26
N LYS A 106 0.96 -6.59 -25.60
CA LYS A 106 0.25 -7.48 -24.68
C LYS A 106 0.70 -7.19 -23.24
N GLU A 107 -0.24 -7.19 -22.31
CA GLU A 107 0.06 -7.23 -20.87
C GLU A 107 0.12 -8.69 -20.42
N ILE A 108 1.26 -9.09 -19.86
CA ILE A 108 1.56 -10.45 -19.42
C ILE A 108 1.96 -10.38 -17.95
N SER A 109 1.35 -11.21 -17.10
CA SER A 109 1.76 -11.32 -15.70
C SER A 109 3.18 -11.86 -15.62
N ILE A 110 4.00 -11.34 -14.70
CA ILE A 110 5.35 -11.88 -14.47
C ILE A 110 5.32 -13.38 -14.12
N ALA A 111 4.21 -13.89 -13.56
CA ALA A 111 4.04 -15.31 -13.26
C ALA A 111 4.01 -16.20 -14.52
N ALA A 112 3.69 -15.63 -15.69
CA ALA A 112 3.71 -16.32 -16.97
C ALA A 112 5.09 -16.27 -17.66
N VAL A 113 6.05 -15.52 -17.12
CA VAL A 113 7.44 -15.47 -17.60
C VAL A 113 8.23 -16.56 -16.91
N PHE A 114 8.95 -17.38 -17.69
CA PHE A 114 9.73 -18.50 -17.14
C PHE A 114 11.23 -18.43 -17.48
N ALA A 115 11.65 -17.51 -18.35
CA ALA A 115 13.06 -17.23 -18.58
C ALA A 115 13.31 -15.77 -19.01
N VAL A 116 14.45 -15.22 -18.60
CA VAL A 116 15.01 -13.97 -19.14
C VAL A 116 16.17 -14.34 -20.03
N LEU A 117 16.11 -13.97 -21.30
CA LEU A 117 17.16 -14.23 -22.27
C LEU A 117 18.19 -13.12 -22.16
N ASP A 118 19.44 -13.47 -21.81
CA ASP A 118 20.53 -12.51 -21.83
C ASP A 118 20.81 -12.06 -23.28
N PRO A 119 21.07 -10.76 -23.51
CA PRO A 119 21.60 -10.34 -24.80
C PRO A 119 22.92 -11.06 -25.00
N LEU A 120 23.06 -11.76 -26.12
CA LEU A 120 24.28 -12.48 -26.50
C LEU A 120 25.48 -11.55 -26.24
N ALA A 121 26.35 -11.95 -25.31
CA ALA A 121 27.62 -11.29 -25.09
C ALA A 121 28.42 -11.36 -26.40
N HIS A 122 28.62 -10.21 -27.04
CA HIS A 122 29.56 -10.06 -28.15
C HIS A 122 30.99 -9.99 -27.62
#